data_AF-A0A2U1YU12-F1
#
_entry.id   AF-A0A2U1YU12-F1
#
_cell.length_a   1.000
_cell.length_b   1.000
_cell.length_c   1.000
_cell.angle_alpha   90.00
_cell.angle_beta   90.00
_cell.angle_gamma   90.00
#
_symmetry.space_group_name_H-M   'P 1'
#
loop_
_entity.id
_entity.type
_entity.pdbx_description
1 polymer ?
#
loop_
_entity_poly.entity_id
_entity_poly.type
_entity_poly.pdbx_seq_one_letter_code
_entity_poly.pdbx_strand_id
1 'polypeptide(L)'
;MSLKTIIRLQKLQLDEKRRVLAELHTLADRLRNEIEKVKQEIAHEQETVRDDFSVSFTYSNFAQAALERGRKLGESLGQVEAQINIATDEMAEAFQELKRYELAEEERLKRERDKQKRKEAAMLDETALVGFRRRQAEEEAAGG
;
A
#
# COMPACT_ATOMS: atom_id res chain seq x y z
N MET A 1 1.42 23.02 -10.03
CA MET A 1 1.68 21.56 -10.19
C MET A 1 0.54 20.93 -10.96
N SER A 2 0.78 19.92 -11.80
CA SER A 2 -0.31 19.19 -12.47
C SER A 2 -0.88 18.08 -11.57
N LEU A 3 -2.15 17.72 -11.75
CA LEU A 3 -2.79 16.64 -10.98
C LEU A 3 -2.07 15.29 -11.16
N LYS A 4 -1.54 15.03 -12.36
CA LYS A 4 -0.68 13.86 -12.64
C LYS A 4 0.60 13.85 -11.80
N THR A 5 1.20 15.02 -11.58
CA THR A 5 2.40 15.16 -10.75
C THR A 5 2.10 14.83 -9.30
N ILE A 6 0.96 15.28 -8.78
CA ILE A 6 0.49 14.99 -7.42
C ILE A 6 0.21 13.49 -7.27
N ILE A 7 -0.52 12.88 -8.21
CA ILE A 7 -0.78 11.43 -8.20
C ILE A 7 0.52 10.62 -8.15
N ARG A 8 1.54 11.01 -8.92
CA ARG A 8 2.85 10.33 -8.90
C ARG A 8 3.54 10.45 -7.55
N LEU A 9 3.51 11.63 -6.94
CA LEU A 9 4.06 11.86 -5.60
C LEU A 9 3.34 11.00 -4.56
N GLN A 10 2.01 10.96 -4.61
CA GLN A 10 1.17 10.17 -3.70
C GLN A 10 1.41 8.66 -3.84
N LYS A 11 1.66 8.17 -5.07
CA LYS A 11 2.08 6.77 -5.29
C LYS A 11 3.40 6.46 -4.62
N LEU A 12 4.39 7.35 -4.76
CA LEU A 12 5.69 7.18 -4.10
C LEU A 12 5.55 7.16 -2.58
N GLN A 13 4.73 8.04 -2.00
CA GLN A 13 4.46 8.07 -0.57
C GLN A 13 3.78 6.77 -0.10
N LEU A 14 2.79 6.27 -0.84
CA LEU A 14 2.15 4.99 -0.52
C LEU A 14 3.14 3.81 -0.58
N ASP A 15 4.00 3.78 -1.58
CA ASP A 15 5.01 2.73 -1.72
C ASP A 15 6.05 2.78 -0.59
N GLU A 16 6.43 3.98 -0.14
CA GLU A 16 7.28 4.17 1.05
C GLU A 16 6.59 3.63 2.32
N LYS A 17 5.31 3.96 2.54
CA LYS A 17 4.55 3.44 3.69
C LYS A 17 4.42 1.92 3.67
N ARG A 18 4.18 1.32 2.50
CA ARG A 18 4.15 -0.14 2.32
C ARG A 18 5.49 -0.78 2.67
N ARG A 19 6.59 -0.15 2.25
CA ARG A 19 7.94 -0.62 2.56
C ARG A 19 8.19 -0.60 4.06
N VAL A 20 7.87 0.50 4.74
CA VAL A 20 8.00 0.62 6.20
C VAL A 20 7.18 -0.47 6.92
N LEU A 21 5.93 -0.66 6.51
CA LEU A 21 5.06 -1.70 7.09
C LEU A 21 5.66 -3.11 6.89
N ALA A 22 6.20 -3.41 5.71
CA ALA A 22 6.85 -4.69 5.44
C ALA A 22 8.13 -4.90 6.28
N GLU A 23 8.93 -3.85 6.47
CA GLU A 23 10.12 -3.89 7.32
C GLU A 23 9.76 -4.14 8.80
N LEU A 24 8.68 -3.53 9.29
CA LEU A 24 8.15 -3.76 10.64
C LEU A 24 7.64 -5.20 10.82
N HIS A 25 6.87 -5.74 9.88
CA HIS A 25 6.45 -7.14 9.91
C HIS A 25 7.65 -8.09 9.94
N THR A 26 8.66 -7.83 9.10
CA THR A 26 9.91 -8.61 9.08
C THR A 26 10.66 -8.54 10.42
N LEU A 27 10.62 -7.39 11.11
CA LEU A 27 11.19 -7.27 12.45
C LEU A 27 10.38 -8.06 13.49
N ALA A 28 9.04 -7.97 13.46
CA ALA A 28 8.17 -8.73 14.35
C ALA A 28 8.39 -10.24 14.22
N ASP A 29 8.49 -10.75 12.98
CA ASP A 29 8.73 -12.18 12.74
C ASP A 29 10.10 -12.64 13.24
N ARG A 30 11.14 -11.80 13.09
CA ARG A 30 12.45 -12.06 13.68
C ARG A 30 12.38 -12.13 15.21
N LEU A 31 11.70 -11.19 15.86
CA LEU A 31 11.53 -11.18 17.31
C LEU A 31 10.78 -12.41 17.81
N ARG A 32 9.71 -12.83 17.12
CA ARG A 32 8.97 -14.07 17.43
C ARG A 32 9.87 -15.30 17.34
N ASN A 33 10.67 -15.39 16.28
CA ASN A 33 11.61 -16.50 16.13
C ASN A 33 12.67 -16.53 17.24
N GLU A 34 13.20 -15.37 17.63
CA GLU A 34 14.16 -15.30 18.76
C GLU A 34 13.49 -15.68 20.09
N ILE A 35 12.25 -15.28 20.33
CA ILE A 35 11.49 -15.71 21.52
C ILE A 35 11.34 -17.24 21.56
N GLU A 36 11.00 -17.86 20.42
CA GLU A 36 10.89 -19.33 20.35
C GLU A 36 12.24 -20.03 20.57
N LYS A 37 13.34 -19.49 20.05
CA LYS A 37 14.68 -20.01 20.36
C LYS A 37 14.99 -19.96 21.84
N VAL A 38 14.69 -18.85 22.52
CA VAL A 38 14.89 -18.74 23.98
C VAL A 38 14.06 -19.79 24.74
N LYS A 39 12.83 -20.06 24.30
CA LYS A 39 12.00 -21.12 24.92
C LYS A 39 12.62 -22.51 24.73
N GLN A 40 13.13 -22.80 23.53
CA GLN A 40 13.80 -24.07 23.23
C GLN A 40 15.09 -24.24 24.04
N GLU A 41 15.89 -23.18 24.17
CA GLU A 41 17.10 -23.19 25.01
C GLU A 41 16.78 -23.51 26.48
N ILE A 42 15.73 -22.89 27.03
CA ILE A 42 15.29 -23.16 28.42
C ILE A 42 14.84 -24.62 28.57
N ALA A 43 14.08 -25.15 27.61
CA ALA A 43 13.60 -26.54 27.65
C ALA A 43 14.74 -27.56 27.58
N HIS A 44 15.73 -27.31 26.71
CA HIS A 44 16.90 -28.19 26.57
C HIS A 44 17.76 -28.22 27.84
N GLU A 45 17.98 -27.06 28.45
CA GLU A 45 18.74 -26.96 29.69
C GLU A 45 17.99 -27.62 30.87
N GLN A 46 16.65 -27.55 30.89
CA GLN A 46 15.83 -28.27 31.87
C GLN A 46 15.98 -29.79 31.81
N GLU A 47 15.99 -30.36 30.60
CA GLU A 47 16.21 -31.79 30.40
C GLU A 47 17.60 -32.21 30.89
N THR A 48 18.61 -31.40 30.62
CA THR A 48 20.01 -31.69 31.01
C THR A 48 20.20 -31.76 32.53
N VAL A 49 19.56 -30.86 33.28
CA VAL A 49 19.63 -30.85 34.76
C VAL A 49 18.85 -32.00 35.39
N ARG A 50 17.80 -32.48 34.72
CA ARG A 50 17.06 -33.66 35.15
C ARG A 50 17.93 -34.92 35.11
N ASP A 51 18.86 -34.98 34.16
CA ASP A 51 19.77 -36.11 33.98
C ASP A 51 21.04 -36.01 34.87
N ASP A 52 21.50 -34.80 35.21
CA ASP A 52 22.63 -34.56 36.12
C ASP A 52 22.33 -33.47 37.16
N PHE A 53 22.18 -33.88 38.42
CA PHE A 53 21.83 -32.96 39.52
C PHE A 53 23.00 -32.02 39.91
N SER A 54 24.23 -32.32 39.51
CA SER A 54 25.41 -31.52 39.87
C SER A 54 25.45 -30.14 39.20
N VAL A 55 24.71 -29.97 38.10
CA VAL A 55 24.62 -28.73 37.30
C VAL A 55 23.45 -27.82 37.72
N SER A 56 22.72 -28.16 38.80
CA SER A 56 21.50 -27.45 39.19
C SER A 56 21.72 -25.97 39.58
N PHE A 57 22.88 -25.61 40.14
CA PHE A 57 23.17 -24.22 40.54
C PHE A 57 23.47 -23.32 39.32
N THR A 58 24.22 -23.83 38.34
CA THR A 58 24.52 -23.10 37.09
C THR A 58 23.26 -22.92 36.24
N TYR A 59 22.36 -23.91 36.24
CA TYR A 59 21.07 -23.82 35.58
C TYR A 59 20.20 -22.68 36.10
N SER A 60 20.13 -22.47 37.41
CA SER A 60 19.31 -21.39 37.99
C SER A 60 19.71 -20.02 37.45
N ASN A 61 21.01 -19.76 37.32
CA ASN A 61 21.52 -18.50 36.78
C ASN A 61 21.22 -18.36 35.28
N PHE A 62 21.41 -19.43 34.52
CA PHE A 62 21.09 -19.45 33.09
C PHE A 62 19.58 -19.20 32.84
N ALA A 63 18.71 -19.92 33.56
CA ALA A 63 17.27 -19.81 33.41
C ALA A 63 16.77 -18.40 33.71
N GLN A 64 17.29 -17.76 34.77
CA GLN A 64 16.94 -16.36 35.09
C GLN A 64 17.36 -15.39 33.97
N ALA A 65 18.58 -15.55 33.43
CA ALA A 65 19.05 -14.72 32.33
C ALA A 65 18.24 -14.94 31.04
N ALA A 66 17.89 -16.19 30.73
CA ALA A 66 17.09 -16.54 29.56
C ALA A 66 15.66 -16.00 29.67
N LEU A 67 15.03 -16.10 30.85
CA LEU A 67 13.71 -15.53 31.12
C LEU A 67 13.70 -14.00 30.95
N GLU A 68 14.69 -13.31 31.52
CA GLU A 68 14.79 -11.85 31.39
C GLU A 68 15.01 -11.42 29.93
N ARG A 69 15.83 -12.17 29.18
CA ARG A 69 16.01 -11.95 27.73
C ARG A 69 14.70 -12.16 26.97
N GLY A 70 13.96 -13.24 27.26
CA GLY A 70 12.65 -13.50 26.68
C GLY A 70 11.63 -12.41 26.98
N ARG A 71 11.62 -11.89 28.22
CA ARG A 71 10.78 -10.76 28.65
C ARG A 71 11.07 -9.51 27.82
N LYS A 72 12.34 -9.13 27.67
CA LYS A 72 12.76 -7.96 26.86
C LYS A 72 12.43 -8.10 25.37
N LEU A 73 12.57 -9.31 24.82
CA LEU A 73 12.15 -9.60 23.44
C LEU A 73 10.63 -9.45 23.28
N GLY A 74 9.86 -9.93 24.26
CA GLY A 74 8.40 -9.76 24.29
C GLY A 74 7.96 -8.29 24.36
N GLU A 75 8.61 -7.48 25.20
CA GLU A 75 8.37 -6.03 25.25
C GLU A 75 8.66 -5.36 23.91
N SER A 76 9.79 -5.72 23.30
CA SER A 76 10.20 -5.19 21.98
C SER A 76 9.22 -5.62 20.89
N LEU A 77 8.72 -6.86 20.92
CA LEU A 77 7.71 -7.34 19.99
C LEU A 77 6.41 -6.54 20.14
N GLY A 78 5.93 -6.33 21.36
CA GLY A 78 4.73 -5.52 21.61
C GLY A 78 4.86 -4.08 21.09
N GLN A 79 6.04 -3.47 21.24
CA GLN A 79 6.33 -2.15 20.66
C GLN A 79 6.28 -2.15 19.13
N VAL A 80 6.86 -3.16 18.49
CA VAL A 80 6.84 -3.30 17.02
C VAL A 80 5.43 -3.58 16.52
N GLU A 81 4.64 -4.39 17.21
CA GLU A 81 3.23 -4.64 16.87
C GLU A 81 2.37 -3.38 16.98
N ALA A 82 2.61 -2.53 17.99
CA ALA A 82 1.97 -1.22 18.06
C ALA A 82 2.37 -0.32 16.87
N GLN A 83 3.64 -0.33 16.48
CA GLN A 83 4.11 0.41 15.30
C GLN A 83 3.51 -0.13 13.99
N ILE A 84 3.30 -1.45 13.86
CA ILE A 84 2.62 -2.07 12.72
C ILE A 84 1.20 -1.53 12.60
N ASN A 85 0.45 -1.44 13.71
CA ASN A 85 -0.91 -0.89 13.69
C ASN A 85 -0.92 0.56 13.19
N ILE A 86 -0.04 1.40 13.72
CA ILE A 86 0.10 2.80 13.29
C ILE A 86 0.48 2.89 11.80
N ALA A 87 1.47 2.12 11.36
CA ALA A 87 1.91 2.11 9.96
C ALA A 87 0.83 1.59 9.00
N THR A 88 -0.03 0.68 9.46
CA THR A 88 -1.19 0.19 8.71
C THR A 88 -2.21 1.30 8.48
N ASP A 89 -2.52 2.06 9.53
CA ASP A 89 -3.43 3.20 9.46
C ASP A 89 -2.86 4.30 8.53
N GLU A 90 -1.59 4.66 8.68
CA GLU A 90 -0.91 5.62 7.80
C GLU A 90 -0.91 5.18 6.32
N MET A 91 -0.68 3.89 6.06
CA MET A 91 -0.75 3.34 4.70
C MET A 91 -2.18 3.43 4.15
N ALA A 92 -3.19 3.13 4.96
CA ALA A 92 -4.58 3.21 4.57
C ALA A 92 -4.99 4.66 4.25
N GLU A 93 -4.57 5.64 5.05
CA GLU A 93 -4.79 7.07 4.80
C GLU A 93 -4.13 7.52 3.50
N ALA A 94 -2.86 7.17 3.26
CA ALA A 94 -2.16 7.48 2.02
C ALA A 94 -2.84 6.86 0.80
N PHE A 95 -3.35 5.64 0.93
CA PHE A 95 -4.11 4.98 -0.13
C PHE A 95 -5.43 5.71 -0.45
N GLN A 96 -6.17 6.11 0.59
CA GLN A 96 -7.40 6.89 0.41
C GLN A 96 -7.10 8.24 -0.27
N GLU A 97 -6.03 8.92 0.12
CA GLU A 97 -5.62 10.18 -0.52
C GLU A 97 -5.27 10.01 -2.00
N LEU A 98 -4.47 8.99 -2.32
CA LEU A 98 -4.17 8.64 -3.70
C LEU A 98 -5.47 8.41 -4.50
N LYS A 99 -6.43 7.66 -3.95
CA LYS A 99 -7.70 7.37 -4.64
C LYS A 99 -8.53 8.63 -4.89
N ARG A 100 -8.56 9.59 -3.96
CA ARG A 100 -9.23 10.88 -4.18
C ARG A 100 -8.66 11.60 -5.39
N TYR A 101 -7.34 11.67 -5.52
CA TYR A 101 -6.70 12.34 -6.66
C TYR A 101 -6.88 11.58 -7.98
N GLU A 102 -6.80 10.25 -7.96
CA GLU A 102 -7.05 9.42 -9.14
C GLU A 102 -8.46 9.64 -9.69
N LEU A 103 -9.48 9.65 -8.82
CA LEU A 103 -10.87 9.90 -9.20
C LEU A 103 -11.05 11.33 -9.76
N ALA A 104 -10.41 12.33 -9.14
CA ALA A 104 -10.47 13.70 -9.62
C ALA A 104 -9.85 13.86 -11.03
N GLU A 105 -8.76 13.15 -11.33
CA GLU A 105 -8.14 13.16 -12.67
C GLU A 105 -9.01 12.42 -13.68
N GLU A 106 -9.62 11.30 -13.30
CA GLU A 106 -10.55 10.57 -14.16
C GLU A 106 -11.74 11.43 -14.58
N GLU A 107 -12.39 12.10 -13.62
CA GLU A 107 -13.50 13.02 -13.90
C GLU A 107 -13.07 14.21 -14.75
N ARG A 108 -11.85 14.73 -14.55
CA ARG A 108 -11.28 15.78 -15.41
C ARG A 108 -11.11 15.29 -16.85
N LEU A 109 -10.52 14.12 -17.05
CA LEU A 109 -10.29 13.53 -18.37
C LEU A 109 -11.61 13.21 -19.07
N LYS A 110 -12.61 12.73 -18.34
CA LYS A 110 -13.96 12.48 -18.85
C LYS A 110 -14.60 13.77 -19.37
N ARG A 111 -14.59 14.85 -18.57
CA ARG A 111 -15.11 16.15 -19.00
C ARG A 111 -14.42 16.68 -20.25
N GLU A 112 -13.09 16.54 -20.35
CA GLU A 112 -12.37 16.99 -21.55
C GLU A 112 -12.70 16.14 -22.78
N ARG A 113 -12.83 14.81 -22.63
CA ARG A 113 -13.30 13.93 -23.71
C ARG A 113 -14.71 14.28 -24.17
N ASP A 114 -15.62 14.56 -23.25
CA ASP A 114 -17.01 14.90 -23.59
C ASP A 114 -17.09 16.25 -24.30
N LYS A 115 -16.31 17.24 -23.88
CA LYS A 115 -16.19 18.53 -24.59
C LYS A 115 -15.64 18.32 -26.01
N GLN A 116 -14.63 17.49 -26.17
CA GLN A 116 -14.03 17.21 -27.47
C GLN A 116 -15.02 16.51 -28.41
N LYS A 117 -15.72 15.49 -27.91
CA LYS A 117 -16.79 14.80 -28.66
C LYS A 117 -17.91 15.75 -29.09
N ARG A 118 -18.33 16.67 -28.21
CA ARG A 118 -19.35 17.68 -28.55
C ARG A 118 -18.87 18.64 -29.65
N LYS A 119 -17.61 19.08 -29.59
CA LYS A 119 -17.02 19.91 -30.65
C LYS A 119 -16.93 19.18 -31.99
N GLU A 120 -16.48 17.94 -31.96
CA GLU A 120 -16.39 17.09 -33.16
C GLU A 120 -17.77 16.84 -33.79
N ALA A 121 -18.78 16.50 -32.97
CA ALA A 121 -20.15 16.33 -33.43
C ALA A 121 -20.69 17.61 -34.09
N ALA A 122 -20.50 18.77 -33.47
CA ALA A 122 -20.96 20.05 -34.04
C ALA A 122 -20.29 20.38 -35.39
N MET A 123 -18.99 20.09 -35.54
CA MET A 123 -18.28 20.29 -36.81
C MET A 123 -18.77 19.33 -37.92
N LEU A 124 -19.08 18.08 -37.57
CA LEU A 124 -19.61 17.09 -38.50
C LEU A 124 -21.00 17.47 -38.98
N ASP A 125 -21.87 17.93 -38.07
CA ASP A 125 -23.22 18.40 -38.41
C ASP A 125 -23.18 19.62 -39.33
N GLU A 126 -22.30 20.59 -39.06
CA GLU A 126 -22.10 21.76 -39.93
C GLU A 126 -21.65 21.34 -41.34
N THR A 127 -20.68 20.44 -41.42
CA THR A 127 -20.18 19.93 -42.71
C THR A 127 -21.26 19.17 -43.48
N ALA A 128 -22.07 18.36 -42.79
CA ALA A 128 -23.18 17.62 -43.38
C ALA A 128 -24.26 18.56 -43.94
N LEU A 129 -24.61 19.63 -43.20
CA LEU A 129 -25.54 20.67 -43.63
C LEU A 129 -25.05 21.40 -44.88
N VAL A 130 -23.77 21.81 -44.91
CA VAL A 130 -23.16 22.47 -46.09
C VAL A 130 -23.19 21.54 -47.29
N GLY A 131 -22.80 20.27 -47.11
CA GLY A 131 -22.82 19.28 -48.18
C GLY A 131 -24.23 18.98 -48.71
N PHE A 132 -25.24 18.94 -47.84
CA PHE A 132 -26.64 18.78 -48.23
C PHE A 132 -27.16 19.96 -49.04
N ARG A 133 -26.91 21.20 -48.57
CA ARG A 133 -27.31 22.42 -49.30
C ARG A 133 -26.68 22.51 -50.67
N ARG A 134 -25.40 22.12 -50.80
CA ARG A 134 -24.69 22.12 -52.08
C ARG A 134 -25.35 21.16 -53.08
N ARG A 135 -25.70 19.94 -52.64
CA ARG A 135 -26.39 18.95 -53.47
C ARG A 135 -27.77 19.42 -53.91
N GLN A 136 -28.55 20.03 -53.01
CA GLN A 136 -29.86 20.58 -53.38
C GLN A 136 -29.74 21.67 -54.45
N ALA A 137 -28.78 22.58 -54.32
CA ALA A 137 -28.53 23.61 -55.33
C ALA A 137 -28.08 23.02 -56.68
N GLU A 138 -27.26 21.97 -56.67
CA GLU A 138 -26.85 21.24 -57.87
C GLU A 138 -28.04 20.53 -58.55
N GLU A 139 -28.95 19.92 -57.78
CA GLU A 139 -30.16 19.26 -58.28
C GLU A 139 -31.17 20.25 -58.86
N GLU A 140 -31.40 21.40 -58.20
CA GLU A 140 -32.26 22.48 -58.71
C GLU A 140 -31.72 23.09 -60.01
N ALA A 141 -30.40 23.24 -60.13
CA ALA A 141 -29.78 23.77 -61.34
C ALA A 141 -29.74 22.76 -62.51
N ALA A 142 -29.81 21.45 -62.24
CA ALA A 142 -29.83 20.40 -63.26
C ALA A 142 -31.25 20.01 -63.71
N GLY A 143 -32.27 20.34 -62.92
CA GLY A 143 -33.68 20.02 -63.19
C GLY A 143 -34.50 21.13 -63.85
N GLY A 144 -33.93 22.32 -64.08
CA GLY A 144 -34.55 23.45 -64.80
C GLY A 144 -33.94 23.66 -66.18
#